data_AF-A0A673ZIA8-F1
#
_entry.id   AF-A0A673ZIA8-F1
#
_cell.length_a   1.000
_cell.length_b   1.000
_cell.length_c   1.000
_cell.angle_alpha   90.00
_cell.angle_beta   90.00
_cell.angle_gamma   90.00
#
_symmetry.space_group_name_H-M   'P 1'
#
loop_
_entity.id
_entity.type
_entity.pdbx_description
1 polymer ?
#
loop_
_entity_poly.entity_id
_entity_poly.type
_entity_poly.pdbx_seq_one_letter_code
_entity_poly.pdbx_strand_id
1 'polypeptide(L)'
;METGPDSLFVTLLFLLHSSHSESEKFEVLGPTDPIVAVAGDDIILPCYLKPNISAEDMTVDWLNLDFKDGRVYRYQNRKIIREDQIPSYIGRTSLFKEELWRGNTSLKLTRVQGTDEGRYKCFIKALSWYDDFTIQVLVKAVGSKPVVSIEGHREGGMGLLCESEGWHPEPELAWLDSKGVHLSAGPPETHRDFKGFYRVKQHVIVQETNTNRFTCRVQQSRINEKMETEVHLPSELFDTTPWRISFIVLSCLGAITVIGLSLAIYCICIKKEDITEKLDELRKERGK
;
A
#
# COMPACT_ATOMS: atom_id res chain seq x y z
N MET A 1 -87.27 25.18 -4.37
CA MET A 1 -85.93 25.66 -3.99
C MET A 1 -84.96 24.80 -4.78
N GLU A 2 -84.79 25.15 -6.05
CA GLU A 2 -84.01 24.34 -6.99
C GLU A 2 -82.54 24.68 -6.83
N THR A 3 -81.74 23.67 -6.48
CA THR A 3 -80.29 23.75 -6.52
C THR A 3 -79.86 23.72 -7.98
N GLY A 4 -79.63 24.89 -8.57
CA GLY A 4 -79.21 25.03 -9.96
C GLY A 4 -77.85 24.36 -10.27
N PRO A 5 -77.60 24.00 -11.54
CA PRO A 5 -76.40 23.29 -12.00
C PRO A 5 -75.08 24.05 -11.73
N ASP A 6 -75.15 25.34 -11.43
CA ASP A 6 -73.99 26.19 -11.13
C ASP A 6 -73.34 25.86 -9.78
N SER A 7 -74.09 25.32 -8.82
CA SER A 7 -73.54 24.94 -7.51
C SER A 7 -72.59 23.75 -7.61
N LEU A 8 -72.89 22.80 -8.51
CA LEU A 8 -72.05 21.61 -8.74
C LEU A 8 -70.75 21.98 -9.46
N PHE A 9 -70.82 22.93 -10.39
CA PHE A 9 -69.66 23.40 -11.16
C PHE A 9 -68.67 24.19 -10.29
N VAL A 10 -69.18 25.03 -9.39
CA VAL A 10 -68.35 25.75 -8.41
C VAL A 10 -67.71 24.78 -7.40
N THR A 11 -68.44 23.77 -6.91
CA THR A 11 -67.84 22.74 -6.05
C THR A 11 -66.78 21.91 -6.78
N LEU A 12 -66.98 21.59 -8.06
CA LEU A 12 -66.00 20.86 -8.87
C LEU A 12 -64.73 21.69 -9.11
N LEU A 13 -64.88 23.01 -9.36
CA LEU A 13 -63.76 23.94 -9.49
C LEU A 13 -62.99 24.14 -8.18
N PHE A 14 -63.69 24.18 -7.03
CA PHE A 14 -63.04 24.20 -5.71
C PHE A 14 -62.31 22.89 -5.40
N LEU A 15 -62.87 21.74 -5.76
CA LEU A 15 -62.21 20.43 -5.63
C LEU A 15 -60.99 20.30 -6.56
N LEU A 16 -61.03 20.87 -7.76
CA LEU A 16 -59.89 20.95 -8.69
C LEU A 16 -58.80 21.94 -8.23
N HIS A 17 -59.15 22.98 -7.47
CA HIS A 17 -58.19 23.94 -6.89
C HIS A 17 -57.62 23.49 -5.53
N SER A 18 -58.23 22.51 -4.87
CA SER A 18 -57.84 22.04 -3.54
C SER A 18 -57.01 20.75 -3.55
N SER A 19 -56.50 20.32 -4.71
CA SER A 19 -55.37 19.39 -4.76
C SER A 19 -54.07 20.11 -4.36
N HIS A 20 -54.05 20.67 -3.15
CA HIS A 20 -52.81 21.02 -2.49
C HIS A 20 -52.16 19.69 -2.13
N SER A 21 -51.26 19.22 -3.01
CA SER A 21 -50.39 18.08 -2.71
C SER A 21 -49.63 18.43 -1.43
N GLU A 22 -49.96 17.82 -0.30
CA GLU A 22 -49.15 17.91 0.90
C GLU A 22 -47.78 17.34 0.52
N SER A 23 -46.74 18.16 0.65
CA SER A 23 -45.37 17.70 0.46
C SER A 23 -45.10 16.58 1.44
N GLU A 24 -44.89 15.35 0.96
CA GLU A 24 -44.41 14.24 1.79
C GLU A 24 -43.07 14.64 2.41
N LYS A 25 -43.09 14.94 3.71
CA LYS A 25 -41.88 15.19 4.50
C LYS A 25 -41.30 13.86 4.93
N PHE A 26 -39.98 13.75 4.94
CA PHE A 26 -39.25 12.57 5.38
C PHE A 26 -37.99 12.95 6.15
N GLU A 27 -37.51 12.00 6.94
CA GLU A 27 -36.19 12.00 7.59
C GLU A 27 -35.29 11.01 6.86
N VAL A 28 -34.00 11.33 6.76
CA VAL A 28 -32.96 10.39 6.30
C VAL A 28 -32.27 9.77 7.50
N LEU A 29 -32.29 8.45 7.57
CA LEU A 29 -31.68 7.67 8.64
C LEU A 29 -30.46 6.91 8.12
N GLY A 30 -29.44 6.80 8.96
CA GLY A 30 -28.27 5.98 8.71
C GLY A 30 -27.70 5.41 10.01
N PRO A 31 -26.54 4.74 9.94
CA PRO A 31 -25.90 4.16 11.11
C PRO A 31 -25.40 5.24 12.07
N THR A 32 -25.50 4.98 13.38
CA THR A 32 -24.94 5.87 14.41
C THR A 32 -23.44 5.67 14.58
N ASP A 33 -22.98 4.42 14.43
CA ASP A 33 -21.56 4.06 14.55
C ASP A 33 -20.82 4.18 13.22
N PRO A 34 -19.51 4.48 13.24
CA PRO A 34 -18.68 4.43 12.03
C PRO A 34 -18.66 3.05 11.39
N ILE A 35 -18.61 3.02 10.06
CA ILE A 35 -18.42 1.78 9.30
C ILE A 35 -16.93 1.54 9.15
N VAL A 36 -16.45 0.42 9.70
CA VAL A 36 -15.07 -0.05 9.52
C VAL A 36 -15.04 -1.00 8.33
N ALA A 37 -14.27 -0.63 7.31
CA ALA A 37 -14.10 -1.40 6.08
C ALA A 37 -12.68 -1.99 6.01
N VAL A 38 -12.57 -3.27 5.66
CA VAL A 38 -11.28 -3.86 5.29
C VAL A 38 -11.00 -3.53 3.83
N ALA A 39 -9.78 -3.11 3.51
CA ALA A 39 -9.40 -2.81 2.14
C ALA A 39 -9.57 -4.04 1.24
N GLY A 40 -10.13 -3.83 0.05
CA GLY A 40 -10.47 -4.87 -0.90
C GLY A 40 -11.90 -5.42 -0.77
N ASP A 41 -12.56 -5.25 0.38
CA ASP A 41 -13.93 -5.72 0.58
C ASP A 41 -14.97 -4.82 -0.12
N ASP A 42 -16.18 -5.36 -0.26
CA ASP A 42 -17.37 -4.60 -0.62
C ASP A 42 -18.12 -4.20 0.67
N ILE A 43 -18.55 -2.94 0.76
CA ILE A 43 -19.33 -2.43 1.88
C ILE A 43 -20.66 -1.83 1.41
N ILE A 44 -21.59 -1.71 2.37
CA ILE A 44 -22.85 -1.00 2.19
C ILE A 44 -22.85 0.17 3.16
N LEU A 45 -23.16 1.37 2.64
CA LEU A 45 -23.42 2.57 3.42
C LEU A 45 -24.94 2.69 3.61
N PRO A 46 -25.49 2.39 4.80
CA PRO A 46 -26.93 2.35 5.01
C PRO A 46 -27.55 3.76 4.97
N CYS A 47 -28.64 3.94 4.23
CA CYS A 47 -29.36 5.21 4.13
C CYS A 47 -30.83 4.92 3.79
N TYR A 48 -31.75 5.36 4.63
CA TYR A 48 -33.17 5.02 4.53
C TYR A 48 -34.08 6.22 4.79
N LEU A 49 -35.23 6.24 4.14
CA LEU A 49 -36.29 7.22 4.38
C LEU A 49 -37.19 6.80 5.54
N LYS A 50 -37.56 7.76 6.38
CA LYS A 50 -38.62 7.61 7.39
C LYS A 50 -39.67 8.72 7.20
N PRO A 51 -40.96 8.40 7.01
CA PRO A 51 -41.51 7.05 6.83
C PRO A 51 -41.01 6.37 5.55
N ASN A 52 -41.23 5.05 5.43
CA ASN A 52 -40.84 4.27 4.25
C ASN A 52 -41.70 4.67 3.04
N ILE A 53 -41.24 5.67 2.29
CA ILE A 53 -41.86 6.16 1.05
C ILE A 53 -40.95 5.87 -0.14
N SER A 54 -41.50 5.91 -1.36
CA SER A 54 -40.72 5.63 -2.56
C SER A 54 -39.70 6.73 -2.85
N ALA A 55 -38.44 6.34 -3.05
CA ALA A 55 -37.35 7.21 -3.49
C ALA A 55 -37.13 7.17 -5.01
N GLU A 56 -37.94 6.42 -5.77
CA GLU A 56 -37.71 6.20 -7.22
C GLU A 56 -37.71 7.49 -8.04
N ASP A 57 -38.54 8.47 -7.66
CA ASP A 57 -38.69 9.76 -8.33
C ASP A 57 -37.94 10.90 -7.61
N MET A 58 -37.14 10.57 -6.60
CA MET A 58 -36.30 11.52 -5.87
C MET A 58 -34.89 11.62 -6.47
N THR A 59 -34.18 12.70 -6.13
CA THR A 59 -32.73 12.79 -6.36
C THR A 59 -32.01 12.22 -5.16
N VAL A 60 -31.09 11.26 -5.38
CA VAL A 60 -30.23 10.67 -4.34
C VAL A 60 -28.78 10.99 -4.70
N ASP A 61 -28.13 11.76 -3.85
CA ASP A 61 -26.74 12.15 -3.97
C ASP A 61 -25.92 11.53 -2.82
N TRP A 62 -24.88 10.79 -3.18
CA TRP A 62 -23.84 10.41 -2.24
C TRP A 62 -22.61 11.28 -2.47
N LEU A 63 -22.14 11.92 -1.42
CA LEU A 63 -21.00 12.81 -1.42
C LEU A 63 -19.98 12.34 -0.39
N ASN A 64 -18.70 12.28 -0.73
CA ASN A 64 -17.61 12.23 0.23
C ASN A 64 -17.21 13.67 0.56
N LEU A 65 -17.49 14.10 1.79
CA LEU A 65 -17.31 15.47 2.27
C LEU A 65 -15.85 15.88 2.45
N ASP A 66 -14.92 14.93 2.37
CA ASP A 66 -13.49 15.21 2.51
C ASP A 66 -12.84 15.57 1.15
N PHE A 67 -13.59 15.51 0.05
CA PHE A 67 -13.19 15.99 -1.28
C PHE A 67 -13.99 17.23 -1.72
N LYS A 68 -13.30 18.18 -2.38
CA LYS A 68 -13.96 19.28 -3.11
C LYS A 68 -14.69 18.69 -4.33
N ASP A 69 -15.95 19.07 -4.54
CA ASP A 69 -16.84 18.45 -5.55
C ASP A 69 -16.99 16.93 -5.36
N GLY A 70 -17.07 16.51 -4.10
CA GLY A 70 -16.96 15.13 -3.62
C GLY A 70 -18.05 14.14 -4.03
N ARG A 71 -18.66 14.26 -5.21
CA ARG A 71 -19.77 13.40 -5.63
C ARG A 71 -19.30 11.98 -5.92
N VAL A 72 -19.75 11.06 -5.07
CA VAL A 72 -19.47 9.63 -5.12
C VAL A 72 -20.47 8.90 -6.00
N TYR A 73 -21.74 9.32 -5.98
CA TYR A 73 -22.81 8.74 -6.78
C TYR A 73 -23.99 9.71 -6.91
N ARG A 74 -24.69 9.67 -8.05
CA ARG A 74 -25.95 10.39 -8.24
C ARG A 74 -26.98 9.53 -8.98
N TYR A 75 -28.18 9.49 -8.41
CA TYR A 75 -29.39 8.99 -9.04
C TYR A 75 -30.40 10.12 -9.16
N GLN A 76 -30.90 10.35 -10.37
CA GLN A 76 -31.88 11.40 -10.66
C GLN A 76 -32.68 11.03 -11.91
N ASN A 77 -33.97 11.36 -11.95
CA ASN A 77 -34.84 11.10 -13.10
C ASN A 77 -34.81 9.63 -13.54
N ARG A 78 -34.82 8.70 -12.58
CA ARG A 78 -34.72 7.24 -12.78
C ARG A 78 -33.45 6.79 -13.52
N LYS A 79 -32.40 7.61 -13.52
CA LYS A 79 -31.13 7.35 -14.19
C LYS A 79 -29.95 7.59 -13.26
N ILE A 80 -28.83 6.96 -13.60
CA ILE A 80 -27.54 7.21 -12.96
C ILE A 80 -26.86 8.33 -13.73
N ILE A 81 -26.47 9.39 -13.03
CA ILE A 81 -25.77 10.56 -13.58
C ILE A 81 -24.29 10.42 -13.22
N ARG A 82 -23.40 10.46 -14.22
CA ARG A 82 -21.95 10.15 -14.05
C ARG A 82 -21.04 11.34 -14.36
N GLU A 83 -21.58 12.39 -14.96
CA GLU A 83 -20.87 13.55 -15.50
C GLU A 83 -20.01 14.24 -14.44
N ASP A 84 -20.53 14.36 -13.21
CA ASP A 84 -19.83 14.99 -12.09
C ASP A 84 -19.32 13.98 -11.05
N GLN A 85 -19.29 12.69 -11.37
CA GLN A 85 -18.87 11.65 -10.42
C GLN A 85 -17.34 11.59 -10.35
N ILE A 86 -16.79 11.50 -9.13
CA ILE A 86 -15.35 11.30 -8.94
C ILE A 86 -14.90 10.03 -9.69
N PRO A 87 -13.89 10.10 -10.57
CA PRO A 87 -13.49 8.97 -11.43
C PRO A 87 -13.16 7.68 -10.67
N SER A 88 -12.56 7.76 -9.48
CA SER A 88 -12.19 6.60 -8.66
C SER A 88 -13.39 5.81 -8.10
N TYR A 89 -14.60 6.36 -8.15
CA TYR A 89 -15.84 5.70 -7.71
C TYR A 89 -16.67 5.13 -8.88
N ILE A 90 -16.39 5.53 -10.12
CA ILE A 90 -17.13 5.05 -11.30
C ILE A 90 -16.95 3.55 -11.43
N GLY A 91 -18.07 2.82 -11.57
CA GLY A 91 -18.08 1.36 -11.66
C GLY A 91 -17.78 0.63 -10.35
N ARG A 92 -17.60 1.37 -9.24
CA ARG A 92 -17.46 0.81 -7.90
C ARG A 92 -18.66 1.07 -7.01
N THR A 93 -19.55 1.99 -7.40
CA THR A 93 -20.71 2.40 -6.61
C THR A 93 -22.04 2.10 -7.29
N SER A 94 -23.04 1.71 -6.49
CA SER A 94 -24.41 1.45 -6.97
C SER A 94 -25.44 1.56 -5.84
N LEU A 95 -26.67 1.94 -6.17
CA LEU A 95 -27.84 1.78 -5.29
C LEU A 95 -28.52 0.43 -5.51
N PHE A 96 -29.29 -0.02 -4.51
CA PHE A 96 -30.23 -1.14 -4.60
C PHE A 96 -31.53 -0.67 -5.26
N LYS A 97 -31.56 -0.64 -6.60
CA LYS A 97 -32.66 -0.04 -7.37
C LYS A 97 -34.02 -0.68 -7.06
N GLU A 98 -34.01 -1.98 -6.83
CA GLU A 98 -35.15 -2.81 -6.48
C GLU A 98 -35.74 -2.51 -5.09
N GLU A 99 -35.02 -1.78 -4.22
CA GLU A 99 -35.49 -1.39 -2.89
C GLU A 99 -35.81 0.11 -2.78
N LEU A 100 -35.62 0.89 -3.86
CA LEU A 100 -35.93 2.33 -3.87
C LEU A 100 -37.41 2.61 -3.57
N TRP A 101 -38.32 1.74 -4.02
CA TRP A 101 -39.76 1.89 -3.77
C TRP A 101 -40.13 1.78 -2.28
N ARG A 102 -39.23 1.22 -1.45
CA ARG A 102 -39.37 1.11 0.02
C ARG A 102 -38.59 2.18 0.78
N GLY A 103 -37.96 3.12 0.07
CA GLY A 103 -37.17 4.19 0.66
C GLY A 103 -35.74 3.78 1.03
N ASN A 104 -35.23 2.67 0.50
CA ASN A 104 -33.82 2.28 0.70
C ASN A 104 -32.94 2.94 -0.38
N THR A 105 -32.08 3.85 0.06
CA THR A 105 -31.14 4.61 -0.78
C THR A 105 -29.69 4.30 -0.40
N SER A 106 -29.44 3.12 0.18
CA SER A 106 -28.11 2.65 0.54
C SER A 106 -27.17 2.56 -0.64
N LEU A 107 -25.91 2.94 -0.43
CA LEU A 107 -24.86 2.83 -1.42
C LEU A 107 -24.06 1.55 -1.19
N LYS A 108 -23.95 0.70 -2.20
CA LYS A 108 -22.90 -0.32 -2.27
C LYS A 108 -21.63 0.31 -2.82
N LEU A 109 -20.51 0.18 -2.11
CA LEU A 109 -19.17 0.54 -2.56
C LEU A 109 -18.30 -0.71 -2.63
N THR A 110 -17.72 -0.98 -3.79
CA THR A 110 -16.95 -2.22 -4.03
C THR A 110 -15.45 -2.00 -4.04
N ARG A 111 -14.70 -3.03 -3.63
CA ARG A 111 -13.23 -3.05 -3.59
C ARG A 111 -12.66 -1.81 -2.88
N VAL A 112 -12.99 -1.63 -1.61
CA VAL A 112 -12.62 -0.46 -0.80
C VAL A 112 -11.10 -0.20 -0.83
N GLN A 113 -10.73 1.08 -0.95
CA GLN A 113 -9.36 1.59 -1.02
C GLN A 113 -9.11 2.56 0.15
N GLY A 114 -7.84 2.82 0.49
CA GLY A 114 -7.48 3.77 1.55
C GLY A 114 -7.96 5.21 1.29
N THR A 115 -8.13 5.60 0.02
CA THR A 115 -8.73 6.90 -0.38
C THR A 115 -10.24 6.97 -0.18
N ASP A 116 -10.92 5.85 0.05
CA ASP A 116 -12.35 5.85 0.35
C ASP A 116 -12.63 6.13 1.83
N GLU A 117 -11.62 6.20 2.70
CA GLU A 117 -11.81 6.66 4.08
C GLU A 117 -12.33 8.10 4.07
N GLY A 118 -13.31 8.39 4.93
CA GLY A 118 -13.85 9.74 5.07
C GLY A 118 -15.31 9.80 5.46
N ARG A 119 -15.85 11.00 5.41
CA ARG A 119 -17.25 11.29 5.77
C ARG A 119 -18.14 11.29 4.54
N TYR A 120 -19.11 10.38 4.50
CA TYR A 120 -20.05 10.25 3.40
C TYR A 120 -21.41 10.83 3.78
N LYS A 121 -21.93 11.74 2.97
CA LYS A 121 -23.28 12.27 3.09
C LYS A 121 -24.19 11.60 2.08
N CYS A 122 -25.30 11.04 2.57
CA CYS A 122 -26.46 10.65 1.78
C CYS A 122 -27.46 11.81 1.80
N PHE A 123 -27.60 12.51 0.68
CA PHE A 123 -28.52 13.64 0.52
C PHE A 123 -29.66 13.24 -0.40
N ILE A 124 -30.90 13.39 0.08
CA ILE A 124 -32.09 12.99 -0.67
C ILE A 124 -32.99 14.21 -0.86
N LYS A 125 -33.39 14.47 -2.10
CA LYS A 125 -34.21 15.63 -2.47
C LYS A 125 -35.44 15.20 -3.26
N ALA A 126 -36.60 15.52 -2.72
CA ALA A 126 -37.89 15.51 -3.41
C ALA A 126 -38.21 16.91 -3.98
N LEU A 127 -39.41 17.08 -4.54
CA LEU A 127 -39.82 18.32 -5.20
C LEU A 127 -39.79 19.54 -4.26
N SER A 128 -40.28 19.38 -3.03
CA SER A 128 -40.48 20.46 -2.05
C SER A 128 -39.87 20.17 -0.68
N TRP A 129 -39.11 19.07 -0.54
CA TRP A 129 -38.46 18.67 0.71
C TRP A 129 -37.10 18.02 0.42
N TYR A 130 -36.19 18.10 1.39
CA TYR A 130 -34.92 17.39 1.38
C TYR A 130 -34.50 17.09 2.82
N ASP A 131 -33.69 16.06 2.97
CA ASP A 131 -32.98 15.79 4.22
C ASP A 131 -31.71 14.98 3.92
N ASP A 132 -30.79 14.89 4.89
CA ASP A 132 -29.52 14.19 4.72
C ASP A 132 -29.00 13.52 5.98
N PHE A 133 -28.14 12.51 5.78
CA PHE A 133 -27.45 11.82 6.85
C PHE A 133 -25.96 11.65 6.52
N THR A 134 -25.09 11.81 7.52
CA THR A 134 -23.64 11.69 7.35
C THR A 134 -23.09 10.46 8.09
N ILE A 135 -22.26 9.68 7.41
CA ILE A 135 -21.68 8.43 7.87
C ILE A 135 -20.16 8.56 7.86
N GLN A 136 -19.49 8.15 8.93
CA GLN A 136 -18.05 8.01 8.95
C GLN A 136 -17.65 6.62 8.43
N VAL A 137 -16.78 6.58 7.43
CA VAL A 137 -16.11 5.35 6.97
C VAL A 137 -14.66 5.38 7.43
N LEU A 138 -14.20 4.29 8.04
CA LEU A 138 -12.82 4.05 8.43
C LEU A 138 -12.29 2.86 7.65
N VAL A 139 -11.09 2.97 7.09
CA VAL A 139 -10.50 1.88 6.31
C VAL A 139 -9.37 1.22 7.12
N LYS A 140 -9.29 -0.11 7.06
CA LYS A 140 -8.21 -0.90 7.65
C LYS A 140 -7.54 -1.74 6.57
N ALA A 141 -6.23 -1.65 6.49
CA ALA A 141 -5.40 -2.49 5.64
C ALA A 141 -4.12 -2.86 6.40
N VAL A 142 -3.94 -4.16 6.61
CA VAL A 142 -2.68 -4.73 7.11
C VAL A 142 -1.83 -5.05 5.90
N GLY A 143 -0.63 -4.46 5.85
CA GLY A 143 0.23 -4.59 4.70
C GLY A 143 0.92 -5.95 4.58
N SER A 144 1.78 -6.06 3.57
CA SER A 144 2.55 -7.25 3.30
C SER A 144 3.59 -7.52 4.40
N LYS A 145 3.98 -8.79 4.55
CA LYS A 145 5.09 -9.14 5.42
C LYS A 145 6.36 -8.36 4.97
N PRO A 146 7.09 -7.70 5.89
CA PRO A 146 8.23 -6.88 5.51
C PRO A 146 9.32 -7.70 4.81
N VAL A 147 9.90 -7.16 3.76
CA VAL A 147 11.00 -7.78 3.01
C VAL A 147 12.30 -7.12 3.45
N VAL A 148 13.25 -7.93 3.89
CA VAL A 148 14.58 -7.47 4.31
C VAL A 148 15.60 -7.80 3.22
N SER A 149 16.34 -6.78 2.78
CA SER A 149 17.41 -6.88 1.79
C SER A 149 18.74 -6.46 2.40
N ILE A 150 19.82 -7.17 2.04
CA ILE A 150 21.18 -6.85 2.48
C ILE A 150 21.80 -5.90 1.46
N GLU A 151 22.21 -4.70 1.90
CA GLU A 151 22.83 -3.68 1.04
C GLU A 151 24.37 -3.76 1.00
N GLY A 152 24.96 -4.59 1.86
CA GLY A 152 26.40 -4.78 1.97
C GLY A 152 27.04 -3.90 3.05
N HIS A 153 28.37 -3.85 3.07
CA HIS A 153 29.11 -3.11 4.10
C HIS A 153 29.00 -1.61 3.93
N ARG A 154 28.62 -0.92 5.01
CA ARG A 154 28.56 0.55 5.09
C ARG A 154 29.00 1.01 6.47
N GLU A 155 29.82 2.04 6.52
CA GLU A 155 30.26 2.72 7.77
C GLU A 155 30.77 1.76 8.87
N GLY A 156 31.48 0.69 8.47
CA GLY A 156 32.04 -0.29 9.40
C GLY A 156 31.03 -1.31 9.95
N GLY A 157 29.82 -1.40 9.40
CA GLY A 157 28.84 -2.44 9.71
C GLY A 157 28.15 -3.00 8.46
N MET A 158 27.08 -3.76 8.66
CA MET A 158 26.24 -4.29 7.58
C MET A 158 24.99 -3.41 7.37
N GLY A 159 24.83 -2.87 6.17
CA GLY A 159 23.63 -2.16 5.76
C GLY A 159 22.49 -3.13 5.44
N LEU A 160 21.32 -2.88 6.03
CA LEU A 160 20.07 -3.59 5.77
C LEU A 160 18.98 -2.60 5.35
N LEU A 161 18.13 -3.01 4.42
CA LEU A 161 16.93 -2.31 3.99
C LEU A 161 15.71 -3.16 4.30
N CYS A 162 14.73 -2.59 5.00
CA CYS A 162 13.43 -3.22 5.18
C CYS A 162 12.38 -2.44 4.40
N GLU A 163 11.52 -3.13 3.66
CA GLU A 163 10.41 -2.54 2.91
C GLU A 163 9.10 -3.31 3.16
N SER A 164 7.99 -2.59 3.24
CA SER A 164 6.65 -3.18 3.34
C SER A 164 5.60 -2.25 2.73
N GLU A 165 4.51 -2.80 2.21
CA GLU A 165 3.50 -2.06 1.44
C GLU A 165 2.07 -2.48 1.77
N GLY A 166 1.10 -1.64 1.37
CA GLY A 166 -0.33 -1.97 1.49
C GLY A 166 -0.95 -1.63 2.84
N TRP A 167 -0.33 -0.74 3.62
CA TRP A 167 -0.82 -0.37 4.94
C TRP A 167 -1.82 0.78 4.90
N HIS A 168 -2.85 0.74 5.74
CA HIS A 168 -3.70 1.90 6.03
C HIS A 168 -4.41 1.68 7.38
N PRO A 169 -4.37 2.63 8.34
CA PRO A 169 -3.68 3.93 8.29
C PRO A 169 -2.14 3.80 8.27
N GLU A 170 -1.43 4.93 8.25
CA GLU A 170 0.05 4.95 8.23
C GLU A 170 0.65 4.09 9.37
N PRO A 171 1.57 3.16 9.05
CA PRO A 171 2.19 2.29 10.05
C PRO A 171 3.49 2.88 10.60
N GLU A 172 3.94 2.35 11.73
CA GLU A 172 5.25 2.60 12.33
C GLU A 172 6.21 1.47 11.92
N LEU A 173 7.37 1.80 11.36
CA LEU A 173 8.43 0.84 11.03
C LEU A 173 9.60 1.01 12.00
N ALA A 174 10.04 -0.10 12.60
CA ALA A 174 11.19 -0.13 13.49
C ALA A 174 12.07 -1.37 13.27
N TRP A 175 13.37 -1.18 13.44
CA TRP A 175 14.35 -2.25 13.55
C TRP A 175 14.62 -2.61 15.01
N LEU A 176 14.69 -3.91 15.29
CA LEU A 176 14.91 -4.46 16.62
C LEU A 176 16.09 -5.44 16.62
N ASP A 177 16.78 -5.51 17.75
CA ASP A 177 17.76 -6.57 18.02
C ASP A 177 17.08 -7.90 18.42
N SER A 178 17.89 -8.92 18.72
CA SER A 178 17.41 -10.25 19.15
C SER A 178 16.67 -10.27 20.49
N LYS A 179 16.73 -9.19 21.26
CA LYS A 179 16.01 -9.01 22.53
C LYS A 179 14.76 -8.14 22.37
N GLY A 180 14.46 -7.68 21.16
CA GLY A 180 13.34 -6.79 20.87
C GLY A 180 13.59 -5.32 21.22
N VAL A 181 14.86 -4.92 21.42
CA VAL A 181 15.25 -3.54 21.70
C VAL A 181 15.41 -2.78 20.39
N HIS A 182 14.92 -1.55 20.34
CA HIS A 182 15.01 -0.68 19.17
C HIS A 182 16.47 -0.37 18.80
N LEU A 183 16.80 -0.54 17.52
CA LEU A 183 18.06 -0.13 16.95
C LEU A 183 18.02 1.35 16.56
N SER A 184 19.16 2.03 16.69
CA SER A 184 19.32 3.40 16.22
C SER A 184 19.42 3.41 14.69
N ALA A 185 18.36 3.89 14.03
CA ALA A 185 18.28 4.05 12.59
C ALA A 185 17.81 5.48 12.24
N GLY A 186 18.03 5.91 11.01
CA GLY A 186 17.43 7.14 10.49
C GLY A 186 15.90 7.05 10.42
N PRO A 187 15.18 8.16 10.16
CA PRO A 187 13.73 8.11 10.01
C PRO A 187 13.31 7.17 8.87
N PRO A 188 12.19 6.45 9.00
CA PRO A 188 11.65 5.67 7.89
C PRO A 188 11.19 6.61 6.78
N GLU A 189 11.37 6.18 5.54
CA GLU A 189 10.76 6.81 4.38
C GLU A 189 9.36 6.22 4.18
N THR A 190 8.37 7.10 4.11
CA THR A 190 6.97 6.73 3.88
C THR A 190 6.47 7.33 2.58
N HIS A 191 5.85 6.50 1.75
CA HIS A 191 5.20 6.91 0.52
C HIS A 191 3.75 6.43 0.50
N ARG A 192 2.81 7.30 0.10
CA ARG A 192 1.39 6.96 -0.04
C ARG A 192 1.03 6.84 -1.52
N ASP A 193 0.47 5.70 -1.92
CA ASP A 193 0.05 5.46 -3.30
C ASP A 193 -1.26 6.18 -3.66
N PHE A 194 -1.64 6.12 -4.94
CA PHE A 194 -2.88 6.74 -5.44
C PHE A 194 -4.16 6.09 -4.91
N LYS A 195 -4.08 4.87 -4.37
CA LYS A 195 -5.19 4.16 -3.70
C LYS A 195 -5.24 4.49 -2.21
N GLY A 196 -4.29 5.29 -1.71
CA GLY A 196 -4.22 5.74 -0.33
C GLY A 196 -3.50 4.79 0.61
N PHE A 197 -2.84 3.74 0.11
CA PHE A 197 -2.06 2.81 0.92
C PHE A 197 -0.61 3.28 1.10
N TYR A 198 -0.04 2.96 2.24
CA TYR A 198 1.32 3.33 2.63
C TYR A 198 2.31 2.22 2.28
N ARG A 199 3.43 2.64 1.70
CA ARG A 199 4.67 1.89 1.58
C ARG A 199 5.70 2.54 2.48
N VAL A 200 6.31 1.74 3.34
CA VAL A 200 7.33 2.19 4.30
C VAL A 200 8.63 1.46 4.02
N LYS A 201 9.74 2.20 4.12
CA LYS A 201 11.08 1.63 4.03
C LYS A 201 12.03 2.28 5.02
N GLN A 202 12.97 1.52 5.57
CA GLN A 202 13.97 2.05 6.50
C GLN A 202 15.29 1.30 6.37
N HIS A 203 16.37 2.08 6.30
CA HIS A 203 17.73 1.59 6.30
C HIS A 203 18.28 1.53 7.73
N VAL A 204 19.09 0.51 8.03
CA VAL A 204 19.84 0.41 9.29
C VAL A 204 21.23 -0.14 9.02
N ILE A 205 22.19 0.29 9.83
CA ILE A 205 23.54 -0.30 9.85
C ILE A 205 23.65 -1.10 11.15
N VAL A 206 23.90 -2.40 11.02
CA VAL A 206 24.04 -3.31 12.16
C VAL A 206 25.48 -3.77 12.34
N GLN A 207 25.86 -4.01 13.58
CA GLN A 207 27.17 -4.54 13.97
C GLN A 207 27.05 -6.03 14.30
N GLU A 208 28.17 -6.75 14.28
CA GLU A 208 28.18 -8.15 14.70
C GLU A 208 27.77 -8.27 16.18
N THR A 209 26.92 -9.24 16.47
CA THR A 209 26.43 -9.58 17.81
C THR A 209 26.59 -11.08 18.05
N ASN A 210 26.34 -11.54 19.27
CA ASN A 210 26.37 -12.97 19.61
C ASN A 210 25.32 -13.83 18.87
N THR A 211 24.26 -13.22 18.34
CA THR A 211 23.13 -13.93 17.71
C THR A 211 22.94 -13.57 16.25
N ASN A 212 23.43 -12.39 15.83
CA ASN A 212 23.25 -11.83 14.49
C ASN A 212 21.81 -11.91 13.96
N ARG A 213 20.84 -11.82 14.87
CA ARG A 213 19.41 -11.78 14.56
C ARG A 213 18.90 -10.37 14.71
N PHE A 214 18.22 -9.91 13.67
CA PHE A 214 17.63 -8.58 13.59
C PHE A 214 16.21 -8.72 13.09
N THR A 215 15.29 -7.95 13.66
CA THR A 215 13.87 -7.99 13.30
C THR A 215 13.45 -6.65 12.73
N CYS A 216 12.88 -6.66 11.52
CA CYS A 216 12.11 -5.53 11.03
C CYS A 216 10.65 -5.73 11.44
N ARG A 217 10.10 -4.74 12.16
CA ARG A 217 8.70 -4.71 12.61
C ARG A 217 7.98 -3.53 11.97
N VAL A 218 6.83 -3.81 11.36
CA VAL A 218 5.87 -2.80 10.89
C VAL A 218 4.60 -2.98 11.69
N GLN A 219 4.15 -1.92 12.39
CA GLN A 219 3.02 -1.99 13.32
C GLN A 219 2.04 -0.82 13.15
N GLN A 220 0.76 -1.09 13.39
CA GLN A 220 -0.29 -0.07 13.45
C GLN A 220 -0.88 -0.06 14.86
N SER A 221 -0.28 0.74 15.74
CA SER A 221 -0.64 0.86 17.15
C SER A 221 -2.13 1.18 17.37
N ARG A 222 -2.76 1.90 16.44
CA ARG A 222 -4.19 2.28 16.52
C ARG A 222 -5.16 1.11 16.38
N ILE A 223 -4.78 0.07 15.64
CA ILE A 223 -5.63 -1.10 15.39
C ILE A 223 -5.03 -2.40 15.95
N ASN A 224 -3.89 -2.30 16.65
CA ASN A 224 -3.15 -3.41 17.26
C ASN A 224 -2.73 -4.51 16.28
N GLU A 225 -2.43 -4.13 15.04
CA GLU A 225 -1.93 -5.05 14.01
C GLU A 225 -0.43 -4.87 13.81
N LYS A 226 0.28 -5.96 13.52
CA LYS A 226 1.72 -5.92 13.24
C LYS A 226 2.17 -7.06 12.34
N MET A 227 3.21 -6.80 11.56
CA MET A 227 3.93 -7.79 10.76
C MET A 227 5.43 -7.65 11.01
N GLU A 228 6.10 -8.79 11.09
CA GLU A 228 7.52 -8.84 11.46
C GLU A 228 8.27 -9.83 10.54
N THR A 229 9.51 -9.48 10.22
CA THR A 229 10.47 -10.36 9.56
C THR A 229 11.78 -10.35 10.30
N GLU A 230 12.19 -11.52 10.76
CA GLU A 230 13.50 -11.73 11.36
C GLU A 230 14.49 -12.18 10.27
N VAL A 231 15.69 -11.59 10.31
CA VAL A 231 16.83 -11.95 9.47
C VAL A 231 17.98 -12.40 10.36
N HIS A 232 18.65 -13.48 9.95
CA HIS A 232 19.91 -13.91 10.55
C HIS A 232 21.06 -13.65 9.57
N LEU A 233 22.07 -12.92 10.02
CA LEU A 233 23.29 -12.64 9.25
C LEU A 233 24.43 -13.57 9.67
N PRO A 234 24.95 -14.42 8.77
CA PRO A 234 26.16 -15.20 9.06
C PRO A 234 27.34 -14.30 9.45
N SER A 235 28.14 -14.70 10.43
CA SER A 235 29.30 -13.93 10.92
C SER A 235 30.33 -13.65 9.81
N GLU A 236 30.46 -14.55 8.83
CA GLU A 236 31.36 -14.35 7.69
C GLU A 236 31.00 -13.13 6.86
N LEU A 237 29.73 -12.71 6.90
CA LEU A 237 29.30 -11.50 6.20
C LEU A 237 29.82 -10.23 6.86
N PHE A 238 30.23 -10.21 8.13
CA PHE A 238 30.79 -9.02 8.79
C PHE A 238 32.32 -8.91 8.63
N ASP A 239 32.98 -9.99 8.21
CA ASP A 239 34.42 -10.07 8.12
C ASP A 239 34.94 -9.40 6.84
N THR A 240 35.24 -8.09 6.92
CA THR A 240 35.87 -7.31 5.83
C THR A 240 37.39 -7.26 5.94
N THR A 241 38.01 -8.25 6.56
CA THR A 241 39.39 -8.14 6.96
C THR A 241 40.37 -7.95 5.78
N PRO A 242 41.01 -6.77 5.65
CA PRO A 242 41.95 -6.49 4.55
C PRO A 242 43.20 -7.38 4.61
N TRP A 243 43.57 -7.85 5.81
CA TRP A 243 44.68 -8.78 5.99
C TRP A 243 44.42 -10.10 5.29
N ARG A 244 43.21 -10.68 5.31
CA ARG A 244 42.94 -11.93 4.59
C ARG A 244 43.15 -11.78 3.08
N ILE A 245 42.66 -10.70 2.48
CA ILE A 245 42.92 -10.39 1.06
C ILE A 245 44.41 -10.17 0.83
N SER A 246 45.09 -9.45 1.73
CA SER A 246 46.52 -9.19 1.63
C SER A 246 47.37 -10.46 1.77
N PHE A 247 47.00 -11.39 2.66
CA PHE A 247 47.66 -12.69 2.85
C PHE A 247 47.47 -13.59 1.62
N ILE A 248 46.27 -13.62 1.04
CA ILE A 248 46.01 -14.38 -0.20
C ILE A 248 46.85 -13.80 -1.35
N VAL A 249 46.85 -12.48 -1.54
CA VAL A 249 47.64 -11.83 -2.60
C VAL A 249 49.14 -12.05 -2.39
N LEU A 250 49.64 -11.90 -1.16
CA LEU A 250 51.06 -12.08 -0.84
C LEU A 250 51.49 -13.54 -1.01
N SER A 251 50.64 -14.50 -0.64
CA SER A 251 50.89 -15.93 -0.84
C SER A 251 50.95 -16.28 -2.33
N CYS A 252 50.01 -15.79 -3.14
CA CYS A 252 50.02 -16.00 -4.60
C CYS A 252 51.27 -15.39 -5.26
N LEU A 253 51.65 -14.16 -4.90
CA LEU A 253 52.87 -13.52 -5.38
C LEU A 253 54.13 -14.31 -4.99
N GLY A 254 54.18 -14.82 -3.75
CA GLY A 254 55.24 -15.70 -3.27
C GLY A 254 55.34 -16.98 -4.10
N ALA A 255 54.22 -17.65 -4.38
CA ALA A 255 54.20 -18.86 -5.19
C ALA A 255 54.69 -18.60 -6.63
N ILE A 256 54.23 -17.52 -7.26
CA ILE A 256 54.63 -17.14 -8.62
C ILE A 256 56.13 -16.86 -8.70
N THR A 257 56.69 -16.16 -7.72
CA THR A 257 58.14 -15.87 -7.68
C THR A 257 58.97 -17.14 -7.48
N VAL A 258 58.53 -18.07 -6.62
CA VAL A 258 59.21 -19.37 -6.43
C VAL A 258 59.17 -20.22 -7.70
N ILE A 259 58.02 -20.29 -8.38
CA ILE A 259 57.87 -21.01 -9.65
C ILE A 259 58.75 -20.37 -10.73
N GLY A 260 58.76 -19.04 -10.83
CA GLY A 260 59.60 -18.31 -11.77
C GLY A 260 61.09 -18.55 -11.55
N LEU A 261 61.56 -18.51 -10.30
CA LEU A 261 62.95 -18.77 -9.94
C LEU A 261 63.35 -20.22 -10.22
N SER A 262 62.50 -21.19 -9.89
CA SER A 262 62.79 -22.61 -10.15
C SER A 262 62.83 -22.92 -11.65
N LEU A 263 61.93 -22.34 -12.45
CA LEU A 263 62.01 -22.42 -13.91
C LEU A 263 63.27 -21.74 -14.47
N ALA A 264 63.65 -20.57 -13.95
CA ALA A 264 64.88 -19.89 -14.36
C ALA A 264 66.13 -20.72 -14.05
N ILE A 265 66.22 -21.29 -12.83
CA ILE A 265 67.32 -22.17 -12.43
C ILE A 265 67.35 -23.42 -13.33
N TYR A 266 66.19 -24.04 -13.58
CA TYR A 266 66.09 -25.20 -14.46
C TYR A 266 66.58 -24.89 -15.89
N CYS A 267 66.16 -23.76 -16.46
CA CYS A 267 66.64 -23.29 -17.76
C CYS A 267 68.15 -23.01 -17.77
N ILE A 268 68.71 -22.45 -16.70
CA ILE A 268 70.15 -22.23 -16.56
C ILE A 268 70.90 -23.57 -16.50
N CYS A 269 70.38 -24.56 -15.77
CA CYS A 269 70.96 -25.90 -15.68
C CYS A 269 70.99 -26.59 -17.04
N ILE A 270 69.89 -26.60 -17.79
CA ILE A 270 69.83 -27.16 -19.15
C ILE A 270 70.82 -26.45 -20.07
N LYS A 271 70.85 -25.12 -20.06
CA LYS A 271 71.75 -24.35 -20.92
C LYS A 271 73.21 -24.59 -20.57
N LYS A 272 73.52 -24.79 -19.29
CA LYS A 272 74.87 -25.15 -18.84
C LYS A 272 75.27 -26.53 -19.35
N GLU A 273 74.36 -27.51 -19.32
CA GLU A 273 74.60 -28.86 -19.82
C GLU A 273 74.89 -28.86 -21.34
N ASP A 274 74.07 -28.16 -22.14
CA ASP A 274 74.27 -27.98 -23.59
C ASP A 274 75.59 -27.25 -23.92
N ILE A 275 75.97 -26.24 -23.12
CA ILE A 275 77.27 -25.55 -23.27
C ILE A 275 78.44 -26.48 -22.91
N THR A 276 78.28 -27.32 -21.88
CA THR A 276 79.34 -28.23 -21.41
C THR A 276 79.59 -29.34 -22.43
N GLU A 277 78.52 -29.90 -23.01
CA GLU A 277 78.59 -30.90 -24.08
C GLU A 277 79.27 -30.33 -25.34
N LYS A 278 78.90 -29.12 -25.78
CA LYS A 278 79.57 -28.42 -26.89
C LYS A 278 81.05 -28.11 -26.63
N LEU A 279 81.42 -27.80 -25.38
CA LEU A 279 82.81 -27.55 -25.00
C LEU A 279 83.67 -28.83 -25.02
N ASP A 280 83.09 -29.97 -24.64
CA ASP A 280 83.75 -31.27 -24.68
C ASP A 280 83.91 -31.79 -26.12
N GLU A 281 82.95 -31.53 -27.01
CA GLU A 281 83.11 -31.79 -28.44
C GLU A 281 84.21 -30.94 -29.08
N LEU A 282 84.25 -29.63 -28.82
CA LEU A 282 85.32 -28.74 -29.32
C LEU A 282 86.71 -29.10 -28.77
N ARG A 283 86.80 -29.67 -27.56
CA ARG A 283 88.05 -30.22 -27.01
C ARG A 283 88.50 -31.48 -27.74
N LYS A 284 87.56 -32.35 -28.12
CA LYS A 284 87.85 -33.56 -28.92
C LYS A 284 88.32 -33.22 -30.33
N GLU A 285 87.78 -32.17 -30.96
CA GLU A 285 88.22 -31.75 -32.29
C GLU A 285 89.60 -31.10 -32.29
N ARG A 286 89.97 -30.34 -31.24
CA ARG A 286 91.27 -29.66 -31.14
C ARG A 286 92.45 -30.58 -30.75
N GLY A 287 92.17 -31.84 -30.40
CA GLY A 287 93.15 -32.85 -29.99
C GLY A 287 93.54 -33.85 -31.09
N LYS A 288 93.05 -33.68 -32.31
CA LYS A 288 93.49 -34.39 -33.53
C LYS A 288 94.34 -33.46 -34.39
#